data_AF-A0A814BIC8-F1
#
_entry.id   AF-A0A814BIC8-F1
#
_cell.length_a   1.000
_cell.length_b   1.000
_cell.length_c   1.000
_cell.angle_alpha   90.00
_cell.angle_beta   90.00
_cell.angle_gamma   90.00
#
_symmetry.space_group_name_H-M   'P 1'
#
loop_
_entity.id
_entity.type
_entity.pdbx_description
1 polymer ?
#
loop_
_entity_poly.entity_id
_entity_poly.type
_entity_poly.pdbx_seq_one_letter_code
_entity_poly.pdbx_strand_id
1 'polypeptide(L)'
;MPDYIYQTYISLPEPVMKADYFRYIVLLVKGGIYTDVDTICLQPIDTWIKGMIMNRTGLIIGIEADASLWDVWQGDYARQIQFVQWTIAAAPGHPILYEIVKRIGDISRTMIRDMTSEKQILEWTGPAIWTDVITNYVSIKYGFSWRNFKNLNQPLLIGNDIYVLPITAFSPGLNRMGSKPMTDPEAKVQHFFQGSWRKSNERRSVKRKRSSH
;
A
#
# COMPACT_ATOMS: atom_id res chain seq x y z
N MET A 1 18.32 9.00 14.38
CA MET A 1 17.28 8.44 13.46
C MET A 1 17.67 7.10 12.84
N PRO A 2 18.90 6.89 12.31
CA PRO A 2 19.28 5.62 11.66
C PRO A 2 19.11 4.39 12.57
N ASP A 3 19.51 4.49 13.84
CA ASP A 3 19.45 3.36 14.78
C ASP A 3 18.02 2.89 15.03
N TYR A 4 17.06 3.81 15.20
CA TYR A 4 15.66 3.47 15.42
C TYR A 4 15.04 2.73 14.21
N ILE A 5 15.35 3.15 12.99
CA ILE A 5 14.88 2.50 11.77
C ILE A 5 15.48 1.09 11.66
N TYR A 6 16.78 0.96 11.90
CA TYR A 6 17.46 -0.34 11.88
C TYR A 6 16.90 -1.29 12.94
N GLN A 7 16.73 -0.83 14.17
CA GLN A 7 16.15 -1.61 15.28
C GLN A 7 14.72 -2.06 14.95
N THR A 8 13.91 -1.17 14.37
CA THR A 8 12.57 -1.53 13.88
C THR A 8 12.66 -2.65 12.85
N TYR A 9 13.48 -2.48 11.81
CA TYR A 9 13.62 -3.46 10.73
C TYR A 9 14.03 -4.85 11.22
N ILE A 10 15.03 -4.94 12.11
CA ILE A 10 15.47 -6.24 12.64
C ILE A 10 14.41 -6.88 13.54
N SER A 11 13.61 -6.08 14.24
CA SER A 11 12.57 -6.56 15.16
C SER A 11 11.31 -7.12 14.48
N LEU A 12 11.06 -6.77 13.21
CA LEU A 12 9.89 -7.28 12.48
C LEU A 12 10.00 -8.80 12.27
N PRO A 13 8.97 -9.59 12.66
CA PRO A 13 9.06 -11.05 12.75
C PRO A 13 9.01 -11.74 11.39
N GLU A 14 8.22 -11.21 10.45
CA GLU A 14 8.00 -11.86 9.16
C GLU A 14 8.76 -11.17 8.02
N PRO A 15 9.29 -11.92 7.03
CA PRO A 15 10.00 -11.35 5.89
C PRO A 15 9.17 -10.34 5.09
N VAL A 16 7.87 -10.58 4.93
CA VAL A 16 6.95 -9.65 4.25
C VAL A 16 6.88 -8.31 4.96
N MET A 17 6.88 -8.30 6.30
CA MET A 17 6.85 -7.06 7.08
C MET A 17 8.14 -6.26 6.92
N LYS A 18 9.28 -6.94 6.83
CA LYS A 18 10.57 -6.31 6.51
C LYS A 18 10.55 -5.69 5.11
N ALA A 19 9.99 -6.38 4.12
CA ALA A 19 9.84 -5.86 2.76
C ALA A 19 8.91 -4.63 2.71
N ASP A 20 7.74 -4.72 3.36
CA ASP A 20 6.81 -3.60 3.52
C ASP A 20 7.51 -2.38 4.17
N TYR A 21 8.24 -2.58 5.27
CA TYR A 21 8.93 -1.48 5.93
C TYR A 21 10.05 -0.89 5.08
N PHE A 22 10.83 -1.74 4.42
CA PHE A 22 11.94 -1.35 3.55
C PHE A 22 11.48 -0.48 2.38
N ARG A 23 10.38 -0.82 1.70
CA ARG A 23 9.89 -0.01 0.57
C ARG A 23 9.56 1.42 0.98
N TYR A 24 8.98 1.62 2.17
CA TYR A 24 8.69 2.96 2.67
C TYR A 24 9.97 3.73 3.00
N ILE A 25 10.98 3.08 3.59
CA ILE A 25 12.26 3.72 3.91
C ILE A 25 13.01 4.13 2.64
N VAL A 26 13.07 3.25 1.64
CA VAL A 26 13.78 3.56 0.39
C VAL A 26 13.14 4.75 -0.30
N LEU A 27 11.80 4.77 -0.42
CA LEU A 27 11.09 5.91 -0.98
C LEU A 27 11.26 7.17 -0.12
N LEU A 28 11.26 7.04 1.22
CA LEU A 28 11.47 8.19 2.10
C LEU A 28 12.85 8.83 1.88
N VAL A 29 13.89 8.03 1.71
CA VAL A 29 15.28 8.52 1.62
C VAL A 29 15.67 8.89 0.19
N LYS A 30 15.26 8.09 -0.79
CA LYS A 30 15.71 8.22 -2.19
C LYS A 30 14.63 8.76 -3.12
N GLY A 31 13.36 8.68 -2.74
CA GLY A 31 12.25 8.87 -3.65
C GLY A 31 12.27 7.83 -4.77
N GLY A 32 11.72 8.20 -5.92
CA GLY A 32 11.63 7.33 -7.09
C GLY A 32 10.39 6.45 -7.05
N ILE A 33 10.48 5.27 -7.63
CA ILE A 33 9.36 4.33 -7.76
C ILE A 33 9.77 2.99 -7.14
N TYR A 34 8.91 2.49 -6.27
CA TYR A 34 8.96 1.12 -5.79
C TYR A 34 7.84 0.34 -6.45
N THR A 35 8.13 -0.91 -6.83
CA THR A 35 7.11 -1.87 -7.26
C THR A 35 7.48 -3.28 -6.80
N ASP A 36 6.51 -4.10 -6.39
CA ASP A 36 6.74 -5.50 -6.02
C ASP A 36 7.19 -6.32 -7.26
N VAL A 37 7.91 -7.41 -7.03
CA VAL A 37 8.56 -8.20 -8.11
C VAL A 37 7.57 -8.89 -9.05
N ASP A 38 6.34 -9.15 -8.59
CA ASP A 38 5.26 -9.76 -9.36
C ASP A 38 4.33 -8.70 -9.95
N THR A 39 4.92 -7.63 -10.49
CA THR A 39 4.22 -6.56 -11.20
C THR A 39 4.69 -6.45 -12.66
N ILE A 40 3.79 -5.94 -13.52
CA ILE A 40 4.12 -5.58 -14.90
C ILE A 40 3.76 -4.12 -15.13
N CYS A 41 4.70 -3.39 -15.72
CA CYS A 41 4.49 -2.05 -16.25
C CYS A 41 3.76 -2.17 -17.60
N LEU A 42 2.47 -1.80 -17.62
CA LEU A 42 1.63 -1.82 -18.82
C LEU A 42 1.79 -0.53 -19.65
N GLN A 43 2.15 0.57 -18.99
CA GLN A 43 2.40 1.86 -19.63
C GLN A 43 3.68 2.50 -19.11
N PRO A 44 4.46 3.19 -19.97
CA PRO A 44 5.65 3.94 -19.57
C PRO A 44 5.36 4.89 -18.39
N ILE A 45 6.30 4.97 -17.46
CA ILE A 45 6.16 5.71 -16.19
C ILE A 45 5.84 7.20 -16.41
N ASP A 46 6.44 7.81 -17.43
CA ASP A 46 6.23 9.20 -17.83
C ASP A 46 4.81 9.50 -18.34
N THR A 47 3.99 8.47 -18.57
CA THR A 47 2.58 8.60 -18.96
C THR A 47 1.61 8.54 -17.78
N TRP A 48 2.08 8.17 -16.58
CA TRP A 48 1.22 7.99 -15.40
C TRP A 48 0.60 9.31 -14.92
N ILE A 49 1.30 10.42 -15.16
CA ILE A 49 0.88 11.78 -14.83
C ILE A 49 1.21 12.70 -16.00
N LYS A 50 0.38 13.71 -16.26
CA LYS A 50 0.52 14.56 -17.45
C LYS A 50 0.79 16.02 -17.09
N GLY A 51 1.59 16.67 -17.93
CA GLY A 51 1.77 18.12 -17.95
C GLY A 51 2.41 18.70 -16.69
N MET A 52 2.04 19.94 -16.37
CA MET A 52 2.63 20.69 -15.24
C MET A 52 2.38 20.07 -13.86
N ILE A 53 1.44 19.12 -13.77
CA ILE A 53 1.13 18.40 -12.53
C ILE A 53 2.34 17.58 -12.09
N MET A 54 3.07 16.97 -13.03
CA MET A 54 4.26 16.15 -12.75
C MET A 54 5.32 16.88 -11.91
N ASN A 55 5.54 18.16 -12.18
CA ASN A 55 6.58 18.95 -11.51
C ASN A 55 6.21 19.39 -10.09
N ARG A 56 4.97 19.17 -9.67
CA ARG A 56 4.45 19.60 -8.36
C ARG A 56 4.04 18.42 -7.47
N THR A 57 3.77 17.27 -8.07
CA THR A 57 3.37 16.05 -7.35
C THR A 57 4.53 15.44 -6.60
N GLY A 58 4.41 15.38 -5.27
CA GLY A 58 5.33 14.68 -4.38
C GLY A 58 4.99 13.21 -4.15
N LEU A 59 3.76 12.77 -4.45
CA LEU A 59 3.33 11.38 -4.26
C LEU A 59 2.31 10.94 -5.33
N ILE A 60 2.56 9.80 -5.99
CA ILE A 60 1.61 9.11 -6.88
C ILE A 60 1.26 7.76 -6.25
N ILE A 61 -0.03 7.55 -6.05
CA ILE A 61 -0.61 6.32 -5.47
C ILE A 61 -1.86 5.92 -6.27
N GLY A 62 -2.30 4.68 -6.12
CA GLY A 62 -3.51 4.18 -6.77
C GLY A 62 -4.48 3.53 -5.79
N ILE A 63 -5.75 3.41 -6.20
CA ILE A 63 -6.75 2.61 -5.49
C ILE A 63 -6.49 1.13 -5.79
N GLU A 64 -6.34 0.31 -4.75
CA GLU A 64 -6.27 -1.15 -4.88
C GLU A 64 -7.67 -1.75 -4.84
N ALA A 65 -8.51 -1.25 -3.93
CA ALA A 65 -9.85 -1.73 -3.72
C ALA A 65 -10.80 -0.61 -3.28
N ASP A 66 -12.01 -0.63 -3.82
CA ASP A 66 -13.16 0.13 -3.32
C ASP A 66 -14.24 -0.87 -2.87
N ALA A 67 -14.02 -1.41 -1.68
CA ALA A 67 -14.90 -2.40 -1.07
C ALA A 67 -16.19 -1.76 -0.53
N SER A 68 -16.28 -0.42 -0.49
CA SER A 68 -17.51 0.30 -0.12
C SER A 68 -18.66 0.15 -1.13
N LEU A 69 -18.38 -0.49 -2.26
CA LEU A 69 -19.36 -0.87 -3.27
C LEU A 69 -20.05 -2.20 -2.94
N TRP A 70 -19.59 -2.93 -1.92
CA TRP A 70 -20.09 -4.25 -1.54
C TRP A 70 -20.63 -4.27 -0.09
N ASP A 71 -21.69 -5.05 0.14
CA ASP A 71 -22.34 -5.14 1.45
C ASP A 71 -21.51 -5.94 2.47
N VAL A 72 -20.72 -6.92 2.01
CA VAL A 72 -19.82 -7.73 2.83
C VAL A 72 -18.39 -7.56 2.32
N TRP A 73 -17.63 -6.70 2.98
CA TRP A 73 -16.22 -6.44 2.66
C TRP A 73 -15.26 -6.81 3.81
N GLN A 74 -15.77 -6.91 5.04
CA GLN A 74 -14.97 -7.21 6.22
C GLN A 74 -14.50 -8.66 6.19
N GLY A 75 -13.19 -8.86 6.02
CA GLY A 75 -12.56 -10.18 5.90
C GLY A 75 -11.62 -10.27 4.69
N ASP A 76 -12.05 -9.72 3.55
CA ASP A 76 -11.27 -9.74 2.31
C ASP A 76 -10.37 -8.51 2.14
N TYR A 77 -10.76 -7.37 2.75
CA TYR A 77 -10.01 -6.12 2.71
C TYR A 77 -9.87 -5.52 4.10
N ALA A 78 -8.76 -4.83 4.32
CA ALA A 78 -8.51 -4.19 5.61
C ALA A 78 -9.36 -2.93 5.82
N ARG A 79 -9.72 -2.23 4.74
CA ARG A 79 -10.44 -0.94 4.76
C ARG A 79 -11.45 -0.86 3.60
N GLN A 80 -12.45 0.02 3.73
CA GLN A 80 -13.47 0.26 2.68
C GLN A 80 -12.87 0.82 1.39
N ILE A 81 -11.87 1.68 1.53
CA ILE A 81 -10.98 2.09 0.45
C ILE A 81 -9.60 1.59 0.86
N GLN A 82 -8.89 0.93 -0.04
CA GLN A 82 -7.51 0.52 0.18
C GLN A 82 -6.64 1.09 -0.94
N PHE A 83 -5.52 1.70 -0.56
CA PHE A 83 -4.54 2.18 -1.54
C PHE A 83 -3.52 1.08 -1.86
N VAL A 84 -3.09 1.05 -3.12
CA VAL A 84 -1.98 0.22 -3.58
C VAL A 84 -0.74 0.57 -2.77
N GLN A 85 -0.16 -0.45 -2.13
CA GLN A 85 1.13 -0.35 -1.43
C GLN A 85 2.27 -1.05 -2.17
N TRP A 86 1.94 -1.83 -3.20
CA TRP A 86 2.87 -2.63 -3.97
C TRP A 86 3.40 -1.90 -5.22
N THR A 87 2.89 -0.70 -5.53
CA THR A 87 3.48 0.27 -6.48
C THR A 87 3.26 1.69 -5.97
N ILE A 88 4.34 2.43 -5.74
CA ILE A 88 4.29 3.80 -5.19
C ILE A 88 5.38 4.63 -5.89
N ALA A 89 5.04 5.84 -6.34
CA ALA A 89 6.05 6.83 -6.74
C ALA A 89 6.05 8.00 -5.76
N ALA A 90 7.23 8.44 -5.32
CA ALA A 90 7.33 9.54 -4.37
C ALA A 90 8.59 10.38 -4.57
N ALA A 91 8.50 11.66 -4.24
CA ALA A 91 9.65 12.49 -3.97
C ALA A 91 10.29 12.10 -2.62
N PRO A 92 11.63 12.19 -2.48
CA PRO A 92 12.28 11.92 -1.19
C PRO A 92 11.75 12.87 -0.11
N GLY A 93 11.59 12.37 1.11
CA GLY A 93 11.16 13.15 2.27
C GLY A 93 9.65 13.41 2.36
N HIS A 94 8.82 12.80 1.51
CA HIS A 94 7.37 13.06 1.52
C HIS A 94 6.74 12.77 2.92
N PRO A 95 5.93 13.67 3.50
CA PRO A 95 5.44 13.54 4.88
C PRO A 95 4.65 12.27 5.19
N ILE A 96 3.88 11.74 4.21
CA ILE A 96 3.17 10.46 4.35
C ILE A 96 4.16 9.30 4.58
N LEU A 97 5.30 9.30 3.88
CA LEU A 97 6.33 8.26 4.04
C LEU A 97 7.03 8.37 5.40
N TYR A 98 7.27 9.59 5.87
CA TYR A 98 7.80 9.81 7.21
C TYR A 98 6.85 9.25 8.28
N GLU A 99 5.56 9.58 8.17
CA GLU A 99 4.55 9.17 9.14
C GLU A 99 4.37 7.65 9.18
N ILE A 100 4.33 6.96 8.03
CA ILE A 100 4.23 5.49 8.04
C ILE A 100 5.47 4.83 8.63
N VAL A 101 6.68 5.31 8.30
CA VAL A 101 7.92 4.75 8.84
C VAL A 101 7.96 4.90 10.37
N LYS A 102 7.56 6.08 10.87
CA LYS A 102 7.43 6.35 12.31
C LYS A 102 6.36 5.46 12.95
N ARG A 103 5.15 5.38 12.38
CA ARG A 103 4.03 4.64 12.97
C ARG A 103 4.32 3.13 13.05
N ILE A 104 4.96 2.55 12.02
CA ILE A 104 5.41 1.15 12.04
C ILE A 104 6.41 0.93 13.18
N GLY A 105 7.42 1.80 13.32
CA GLY A 105 8.41 1.63 14.38
C GLY A 105 7.85 1.87 15.78
N ASP A 106 6.87 2.76 15.93
CA ASP A 106 6.16 2.99 17.20
C ASP A 106 5.37 1.74 17.62
N ILE A 107 4.63 1.10 16.70
CA ILE A 107 3.94 -0.17 16.93
C ILE A 107 4.94 -1.29 17.27
N SER A 108 6.10 -1.29 16.61
CA SER A 108 7.13 -2.33 16.79
C SER A 108 7.79 -2.30 18.17
N ARG A 109 7.68 -1.19 18.91
CA ARG A 109 8.16 -1.09 20.30
C ARG A 109 7.19 -1.69 21.31
N THR A 110 5.90 -1.81 20.97
CA THR A 110 4.84 -2.22 21.91
C THR A 110 4.27 -3.60 21.62
N MET A 111 4.43 -4.13 20.40
CA MET A 111 3.89 -5.43 20.01
C MET A 111 4.67 -6.62 20.60
N ILE A 112 3.90 -7.59 21.14
CA ILE A 112 4.41 -8.92 21.54
C ILE A 112 4.61 -9.76 20.28
N ARG A 113 5.81 -10.34 20.12
CA ARG A 113 6.32 -10.88 18.86
C ARG A 113 5.93 -12.34 18.58
N ASP A 114 5.18 -12.95 19.49
CA ASP A 114 4.86 -14.37 19.46
C ASP A 114 3.58 -14.62 18.67
N MET A 115 3.76 -14.85 17.37
CA MET A 115 2.77 -15.14 16.32
C MET A 115 2.10 -13.91 15.71
N THR A 116 2.49 -13.61 14.46
CA THR A 116 1.85 -12.59 13.64
C THR A 116 0.86 -13.27 12.68
N SER A 117 -0.43 -13.12 12.96
CA SER A 117 -1.50 -13.48 12.04
C SER A 117 -1.43 -12.65 10.76
N GLU A 118 -2.09 -13.13 9.70
CA GLU A 118 -2.18 -12.38 8.45
C GLU A 118 -2.78 -10.98 8.67
N LYS A 119 -3.85 -10.90 9.45
CA LYS A 119 -4.47 -9.62 9.84
C LYS A 119 -3.46 -8.69 10.50
N GLN A 120 -2.62 -9.19 11.41
CA GLN A 120 -1.59 -8.37 12.04
C GLN A 120 -0.54 -7.88 11.03
N ILE A 121 -0.16 -8.69 10.02
CA ILE A 121 0.74 -8.23 8.95
C ILE A 121 0.10 -7.07 8.18
N LEU A 122 -1.16 -7.23 7.76
CA LEU A 122 -1.90 -6.21 7.02
C LEU A 122 -2.07 -4.90 7.81
N GLU A 123 -2.31 -5.00 9.12
CA GLU A 123 -2.50 -3.88 10.05
C GLU A 123 -1.20 -3.21 10.50
N TRP A 124 -0.10 -3.96 10.59
CA TRP A 124 1.14 -3.44 11.15
C TRP A 124 2.03 -2.81 10.09
N THR A 125 2.26 -3.48 8.97
CA THR A 125 3.15 -2.98 7.91
C THR A 125 2.50 -2.96 6.53
N GLY A 126 1.38 -3.66 6.37
CA GLY A 126 0.72 -3.83 5.10
C GLY A 126 -0.28 -2.70 4.74
N PRO A 127 -1.27 -3.01 3.89
CA PRO A 127 -2.02 -1.97 3.19
C PRO A 127 -2.98 -1.22 4.11
N ALA A 128 -3.29 -1.74 5.29
CA ALA A 128 -4.21 -1.10 6.23
C ALA A 128 -3.58 0.15 6.85
N ILE A 129 -2.39 0.02 7.43
CA ILE A 129 -1.66 1.17 8.02
C ILE A 129 -1.30 2.20 6.95
N TRP A 130 -0.94 1.74 5.75
CA TRP A 130 -0.70 2.61 4.60
C TRP A 130 -1.92 3.47 4.27
N THR A 131 -3.07 2.82 4.15
CA THR A 131 -4.33 3.50 3.89
C THR A 131 -4.69 4.47 5.02
N ASP A 132 -4.53 4.06 6.28
CA ASP A 132 -4.83 4.92 7.43
C ASP A 132 -3.93 6.16 7.47
N VAL A 133 -2.63 6.01 7.19
CA VAL A 133 -1.70 7.15 7.18
C VAL A 133 -2.06 8.13 6.07
N ILE A 134 -2.37 7.64 4.86
CA ILE A 134 -2.80 8.51 3.74
C ILE A 134 -4.10 9.23 4.10
N THR A 135 -5.13 8.48 4.50
CA THR A 135 -6.46 9.03 4.79
C THR A 135 -6.41 10.04 5.93
N ASN A 136 -5.65 9.77 7.01
CA ASN A 136 -5.45 10.73 8.09
C ASN A 136 -4.73 11.99 7.62
N TYR A 137 -3.66 11.85 6.83
CA TYR A 137 -2.90 13.01 6.32
C TYR A 137 -3.78 13.93 5.46
N VAL A 138 -4.51 13.37 4.50
CA VAL A 138 -5.38 14.17 3.62
C VAL A 138 -6.60 14.72 4.34
N SER A 139 -7.07 14.02 5.39
CA SER A 139 -8.16 14.52 6.23
C SER A 139 -7.75 15.75 7.02
N ILE A 140 -6.63 15.65 7.75
CA ILE A 140 -6.12 16.75 8.58
C ILE A 140 -5.71 17.94 7.70
N LYS A 141 -5.02 17.70 6.58
CA LYS A 141 -4.41 18.77 5.78
C LYS A 141 -5.36 19.39 4.77
N TYR A 142 -6.28 18.61 4.21
CA TYR A 142 -7.11 19.04 3.08
C TYR A 142 -8.62 18.83 3.29
N GLY A 143 -9.05 18.33 4.45
CA GLY A 143 -10.46 18.09 4.75
C GLY A 143 -11.07 16.90 4.00
N PHE A 144 -10.23 16.02 3.43
CA PHE A 144 -10.70 14.82 2.73
C PHE A 144 -11.17 13.74 3.72
N SER A 145 -12.00 12.83 3.25
CA SER A 145 -12.37 11.61 3.93
C SER A 145 -12.22 10.43 2.97
N TRP A 146 -12.30 9.20 3.49
CA TRP A 146 -12.29 8.01 2.63
C TRP A 146 -13.37 8.06 1.54
N ARG A 147 -14.51 8.71 1.80
CA ARG A 147 -15.64 8.83 0.86
C ARG A 147 -15.28 9.57 -0.42
N ASN A 148 -14.28 10.45 -0.36
CA ASN A 148 -13.80 11.20 -1.52
C ASN A 148 -13.06 10.31 -2.53
N PHE A 149 -12.68 9.10 -2.15
CA PHE A 149 -12.02 8.12 -3.03
C PHE A 149 -12.98 7.05 -3.57
N LYS A 150 -14.24 7.05 -3.10
CA LYS A 150 -15.25 6.11 -3.57
C LYS A 150 -15.57 6.37 -5.05
N ASN A 151 -15.67 5.30 -5.82
CA ASN A 151 -16.02 5.32 -7.24
C ASN A 151 -15.11 6.26 -8.07
N LEU A 152 -13.84 6.36 -7.69
CA LEU A 152 -12.88 7.20 -8.39
C LEU A 152 -12.60 6.61 -9.79
N ASN A 153 -13.09 7.28 -10.83
CA ASN A 153 -12.97 6.86 -12.23
C ASN A 153 -12.02 7.76 -13.06
N GLN A 154 -11.54 8.86 -12.49
CA GLN A 154 -10.57 9.77 -13.06
C GLN A 154 -9.49 10.09 -12.03
N PRO A 155 -8.26 10.44 -12.44
CA PRO A 155 -7.23 10.85 -11.50
C PRO A 155 -7.64 12.05 -10.64
N LEU A 156 -7.25 12.02 -9.37
CA LEU A 156 -7.54 13.06 -8.40
C LEU A 156 -6.23 13.65 -7.87
N LEU A 157 -6.05 14.96 -8.07
CA LEU A 157 -4.95 15.72 -7.50
C LEU A 157 -5.39 16.42 -6.21
N ILE A 158 -4.70 16.15 -5.10
CA ILE A 158 -4.97 16.74 -3.78
C ILE A 158 -3.83 17.69 -3.42
N GLY A 159 -4.16 18.94 -3.13
CA GLY A 159 -3.22 19.93 -2.59
C GLY A 159 -2.03 20.25 -3.51
N ASN A 160 -2.15 19.99 -4.82
CA ASN A 160 -1.06 20.05 -5.80
C ASN A 160 0.15 19.13 -5.48
N ASP A 161 -0.05 18.07 -4.69
CA ASP A 161 1.03 17.27 -4.11
C ASP A 161 0.78 15.77 -4.25
N ILE A 162 -0.45 15.31 -3.97
CA ILE A 162 -0.79 13.88 -3.99
C ILE A 162 -1.67 13.58 -5.20
N TYR A 163 -1.20 12.72 -6.09
CA TYR A 163 -1.93 12.29 -7.29
C TYR A 163 -2.44 10.86 -7.10
N VAL A 164 -3.76 10.72 -7.00
CA VAL A 164 -4.44 9.44 -6.76
C VAL A 164 -5.01 8.92 -8.08
N LEU A 165 -4.57 7.74 -8.47
CA LEU A 165 -4.98 7.05 -9.68
C LEU A 165 -6.16 6.10 -9.42
N PRO A 166 -7.13 6.00 -10.35
CA PRO A 166 -8.24 5.05 -10.27
C PRO A 166 -7.79 3.59 -10.16
N ILE A 167 -8.70 2.74 -9.68
CA ILE A 167 -8.46 1.29 -9.58
C ILE A 167 -8.06 0.67 -10.92
N THR A 168 -8.61 1.13 -12.04
CA THR A 168 -8.22 0.62 -13.37
C THR A 168 -6.76 0.94 -13.70
N ALA A 169 -6.23 2.08 -13.26
CA ALA A 169 -4.87 2.47 -13.60
C ALA A 169 -3.82 1.62 -12.85
N PHE A 170 -4.07 1.34 -11.58
CA PHE A 170 -3.08 0.75 -10.67
C PHE A 170 -3.48 -0.61 -10.11
N SER A 171 -4.67 -1.13 -10.40
CA SER A 171 -5.09 -2.48 -10.05
C SER A 171 -6.13 -3.04 -11.06
N PRO A 172 -5.82 -3.03 -12.37
CA PRO A 172 -6.70 -3.55 -13.42
C PRO A 172 -6.87 -5.07 -13.33
N GLY A 173 -7.87 -5.59 -14.04
CA GLY A 173 -8.10 -7.02 -14.21
C GLY A 173 -8.76 -7.73 -13.04
N LEU A 174 -9.19 -7.00 -12.00
CA LEU A 174 -9.90 -7.61 -10.87
C LEU A 174 -11.34 -8.04 -11.24
N ASN A 175 -11.93 -7.45 -12.29
CA ASN A 175 -13.33 -7.65 -12.71
C ASN A 175 -14.34 -7.40 -11.58
N ARG A 176 -14.02 -6.47 -10.68
CA ARG A 176 -14.85 -6.04 -9.54
C ARG A 176 -14.52 -4.60 -9.15
N MET A 177 -15.41 -3.98 -8.36
CA MET A 177 -15.20 -2.64 -7.80
C MET A 177 -14.90 -1.55 -8.85
N GLY A 178 -15.42 -1.71 -10.07
CA GLY A 178 -15.15 -0.80 -11.20
C GLY A 178 -13.79 -0.97 -11.87
N SER A 179 -12.98 -1.98 -11.49
CA SER A 179 -11.77 -2.35 -12.21
C SER A 179 -12.10 -2.84 -13.61
N LYS A 180 -11.46 -2.24 -14.62
CA LYS A 180 -11.53 -2.68 -16.02
C LYS A 180 -10.39 -3.66 -16.36
N PRO A 181 -10.42 -4.30 -17.54
CA PRO A 181 -9.36 -5.22 -17.99
C PRO A 181 -7.99 -4.55 -18.12
N MET A 182 -6.93 -5.34 -18.14
CA MET A 182 -5.55 -4.87 -18.35
C MET A 182 -5.30 -4.24 -19.71
N THR A 183 -6.15 -4.55 -20.70
CA THR A 183 -6.10 -3.96 -22.04
C THR A 183 -6.78 -2.59 -22.11
N ASP A 184 -7.38 -2.12 -21.01
CA ASP A 184 -7.98 -0.79 -20.97
C ASP A 184 -6.89 0.28 -21.14
N PRO A 185 -7.11 1.34 -21.95
CA PRO A 185 -6.12 2.40 -22.16
C PRO A 185 -5.70 3.15 -20.90
N GLU A 186 -6.45 3.05 -19.80
CA GLU A 186 -6.04 3.66 -18.53
C GLU A 186 -5.19 2.75 -17.66
N ALA A 187 -5.11 1.45 -17.95
CA ALA A 187 -4.33 0.47 -17.19
C ALA A 187 -2.82 0.73 -17.32
N LYS A 188 -2.15 0.99 -16.19
CA LYS A 188 -0.72 1.42 -16.16
C LYS A 188 0.19 0.40 -15.54
N VAL A 189 -0.26 -0.27 -14.49
CA VAL A 189 0.48 -1.30 -13.78
C VAL A 189 -0.46 -2.42 -13.39
N GLN A 190 0.00 -3.66 -13.51
CA GLN A 190 -0.71 -4.85 -13.02
C GLN A 190 0.12 -5.54 -11.96
N HIS A 191 -0.55 -6.07 -10.93
CA HIS A 191 0.02 -6.99 -9.94
C HIS A 191 -0.59 -8.38 -10.09
N PHE A 192 0.23 -9.41 -9.90
CA PHE A 192 -0.22 -10.81 -10.01
C PHE A 192 -0.72 -11.41 -8.69
N PHE A 193 -0.58 -10.70 -7.56
CA PHE A 193 -1.06 -11.13 -6.25
C PHE A 193 -0.57 -12.55 -5.87
N GLN A 194 0.67 -12.90 -6.23
CA GLN A 194 1.16 -14.28 -6.04
C GLN A 194 1.18 -14.70 -4.56
N GLY A 195 1.33 -13.72 -3.66
CA GLY A 195 1.12 -13.90 -2.22
C GLY A 195 1.94 -15.04 -1.62
N SER A 196 3.15 -15.28 -2.12
CA SER A 196 3.97 -16.45 -1.78
C SER A 196 4.19 -16.63 -0.27
N TRP A 197 4.22 -15.52 0.48
CA TRP A 197 4.32 -15.51 1.94
C TRP A 197 3.08 -16.10 2.65
N ARG A 198 1.87 -15.95 2.10
CA ARG A 198 0.62 -16.48 2.69
C ARG A 198 0.67 -18.01 2.80
N LYS A 199 1.13 -18.67 1.72
CA LYS A 199 1.36 -20.13 1.68
C LYS A 199 2.40 -20.59 2.70
N SER A 200 3.39 -19.76 3.01
CA SER A 200 4.42 -20.08 4.01
C SER A 200 3.89 -20.05 5.45
N ASN A 201 2.98 -19.13 5.76
CA ASN A 201 2.31 -19.01 7.07
C ASN A 201 1.35 -20.17 7.31
N GLU A 202 0.58 -20.59 6.30
CA GLU A 202 -0.26 -21.80 6.38
C GLU A 202 0.57 -23.06 6.68
N ARG A 203 1.71 -23.23 5.99
CA ARG A 203 2.60 -24.38 6.24
C ARG A 203 3.20 -24.38 7.65
N ARG A 204 3.55 -23.21 8.20
CA ARG A 204 4.07 -23.07 9.57
C ARG A 204 3.00 -23.32 10.63
N SER A 205 1.76 -22.86 10.42
CA SER A 205 0.65 -23.11 11.35
C SER A 205 0.25 -24.60 11.39
N VAL A 206 0.29 -25.29 10.25
CA VAL A 206 0.03 -26.74 10.16
C VAL A 206 1.13 -27.56 10.85
N LYS A 207 2.41 -27.20 10.68
CA LYS A 207 3.53 -27.90 11.36
C LYS A 207 3.45 -27.78 12.89
N ARG A 208 3.08 -26.62 13.42
CA ARG A 208 2.94 -26.41 14.88
C ARG A 208 1.79 -27.20 15.51
N LYS A 209 0.65 -27.37 14.82
CA LYS A 209 -0.46 -28.21 15.29
C LYS A 209 -0.10 -29.70 15.37
N ARG A 210 0.87 -30.15 14.57
CA ARG A 210 1.34 -31.56 14.54
C ARG A 210 2.41 -31.87 15.59
N SER A 211 3.13 -30.88 16.09
CA SER A 211 4.15 -31.02 17.14
C SER A 211 3.60 -30.91 18.57
N SER A 212 2.30 -30.68 18.73
CA SER A 212 1.60 -30.57 20.01
C SER A 212 0.71 -31.78 20.31
N HIS A 213 1.03 -32.94 19.71
CA HIS A 213 0.43 -34.25 20.02
C HIS A 213 1.55 -35.21 20.41
#